data_AF-A0A401I103-F1
#
_entry.id   AF-A0A401I103-F1
#
_cell.length_a   1.000
_cell.length_b   1.000
_cell.length_c   1.000
_cell.angle_alpha   90.00
_cell.angle_beta   90.00
_cell.angle_gamma   90.00
#
_symmetry.space_group_name_H-M   'P 1'
#
loop_
_entity.id
_entity.type
_entity.pdbx_description
1 polymer ?
#
loop_
_entity_poly.entity_id
_entity_poly.type
_entity_poly.pdbx_seq_one_letter_code
_entity_poly.pdbx_strand_id
1 'polypeptide(L)'
;MTGFSVANPYYNNGTFNPSLGNFTVPTTGRYSIKATINYATTAALTASIGPGINPNFVVRRTNSPVTDLVTGLFPILNVNILLGLSLRAILGSGTVTLAGDVQLNAGDIIGLFYEANGLTIAINIGGGSPGVVWSMHRIL
;
A
#
# COMPACT_ATOMS: atom_id res chain seq x y z
N MET A 1 3.94 -5.86 -4.13
CA MET A 1 2.98 -6.94 -3.83
C MET A 1 2.73 -7.72 -5.11
N THR A 2 2.46 -9.03 -5.01
CA THR A 2 2.40 -9.95 -6.15
C THR A 2 1.22 -10.91 -6.01
N GLY A 3 0.89 -11.67 -7.06
CA GLY A 3 -0.14 -12.71 -6.98
C GLY A 3 -1.58 -12.19 -6.96
N PHE A 4 -1.85 -11.12 -7.70
CA PHE A 4 -3.21 -10.59 -7.86
C PHE A 4 -4.05 -11.48 -8.79
N SER A 5 -5.37 -11.34 -8.72
CA SER A 5 -6.30 -11.91 -9.69
C SER A 5 -6.98 -10.80 -10.48
N VAL A 6 -7.22 -11.06 -11.76
CA VAL A 6 -8.02 -10.20 -12.65
C VAL A 6 -9.28 -10.90 -13.17
N ALA A 7 -9.63 -12.04 -12.55
CA ALA A 7 -10.90 -12.69 -12.86
C ALA A 7 -12.07 -11.77 -12.47
N ASN A 8 -13.23 -11.99 -13.09
CA ASN A 8 -14.47 -11.28 -12.74
C ASN A 8 -14.66 -11.22 -11.20
N PRO A 9 -14.91 -10.04 -10.61
CA PRO A 9 -15.39 -8.78 -11.20
C PRO A 9 -14.30 -7.76 -11.60
N TYR A 10 -13.02 -8.15 -11.58
CA TYR A 10 -11.93 -7.24 -11.92
C TYR A 10 -11.76 -7.12 -13.44
N TYR A 11 -11.11 -6.03 -13.87
CA TYR A 11 -10.83 -5.76 -15.27
C TYR A 11 -9.33 -5.92 -15.55
N ASN A 12 -8.98 -6.45 -16.72
CA ASN A 12 -7.63 -6.37 -17.27
C ASN A 12 -7.69 -6.04 -18.75
N ASN A 13 -7.08 -4.93 -19.14
CA ASN A 13 -6.92 -4.51 -20.53
C ASN A 13 -5.60 -5.02 -21.15
N GLY A 14 -4.92 -5.95 -20.48
CA GLY A 14 -3.64 -6.54 -20.90
C GLY A 14 -2.41 -5.80 -20.38
N THR A 15 -2.56 -4.65 -19.73
CA THR A 15 -1.42 -3.85 -19.26
C THR A 15 -1.07 -4.08 -17.80
N PHE A 16 -1.87 -4.88 -17.09
CA PHE A 16 -1.57 -5.34 -15.74
C PHE A 16 -1.06 -6.78 -15.75
N ASN A 17 0.11 -7.01 -15.16
CA ASN A 17 0.64 -8.35 -14.91
C ASN A 17 0.22 -8.79 -13.49
N PRO A 18 -0.76 -9.70 -13.35
CA PRO A 18 -1.25 -10.13 -12.04
C PRO A 18 -0.21 -10.88 -11.20
N SER A 19 0.68 -11.66 -11.84
CA SER A 19 1.72 -12.41 -11.16
C SER A 19 2.73 -11.47 -10.50
N LEU A 20 3.22 -10.49 -11.25
CA LEU A 20 4.18 -9.50 -10.74
C LEU A 20 3.53 -8.34 -9.98
N GLY A 21 2.22 -8.16 -10.10
CA GLY A 21 1.49 -7.07 -9.49
C GLY A 21 1.91 -5.69 -10.00
N ASN A 22 2.25 -5.58 -11.29
CA ASN A 22 2.66 -4.32 -11.90
C ASN A 22 1.76 -3.93 -13.07
N PHE A 23 1.54 -2.63 -13.21
CA PHE A 23 0.80 -2.00 -14.29
C PHE A 23 1.79 -1.25 -15.18
N THR A 24 1.82 -1.56 -16.47
CA THR A 24 2.58 -0.79 -17.46
C THR A 24 1.66 0.25 -18.07
N VAL A 25 2.04 1.52 -18.00
CA VAL A 25 1.24 2.62 -18.54
C VAL A 25 1.22 2.55 -20.06
N PRO A 26 0.06 2.33 -20.71
CA PRO A 26 -0.01 2.18 -22.17
C PRO A 26 0.08 3.49 -22.93
N THR A 27 -0.34 4.60 -22.31
CA THR A 27 -0.43 5.91 -22.98
C THR A 27 -0.14 7.01 -21.98
N THR A 28 0.61 8.03 -22.38
CA THR A 28 0.85 9.20 -21.55
C THR A 28 -0.46 9.91 -21.21
N GLY A 29 -0.63 10.28 -19.95
CA GLY A 29 -1.87 10.88 -19.48
C GLY A 29 -1.96 11.03 -17.98
N ARG A 30 -3.13 11.46 -17.51
CA ARG A 30 -3.46 11.52 -16.10
C ARG A 30 -4.19 10.25 -15.69
N TYR A 31 -3.75 9.65 -14.59
CA TYR A 31 -4.30 8.41 -14.06
C TYR A 31 -4.80 8.61 -12.65
N SER A 32 -6.00 8.12 -12.36
CA SER A 32 -6.55 7.97 -11.02
C SER A 32 -6.15 6.60 -10.46
N ILE A 33 -5.60 6.62 -9.25
CA ILE A 33 -5.10 5.47 -8.51
C ILE A 33 -6.03 5.25 -7.34
N LYS A 34 -6.50 4.01 -7.15
CA LYS A 34 -7.26 3.62 -5.95
C LYS A 34 -6.73 2.30 -5.42
N ALA A 35 -6.49 2.21 -4.12
CA ALA A 35 -6.16 0.96 -3.45
C ALA A 35 -6.80 0.88 -2.08
N THR A 36 -7.28 -0.31 -1.72
CA THR A 36 -7.81 -0.66 -0.41
C THR A 36 -7.06 -1.89 0.07
N ILE A 37 -6.40 -1.79 1.22
CA ILE A 37 -5.54 -2.83 1.78
C ILE A 37 -6.01 -3.14 3.19
N ASN A 38 -6.54 -4.34 3.39
CA ASN A 38 -6.79 -4.87 4.71
C ASN A 38 -5.50 -5.47 5.28
N TYR A 39 -5.32 -5.36 6.59
CA TYR A 39 -4.21 -6.01 7.27
C TYR A 39 -4.61 -6.48 8.66
N ALA A 40 -3.87 -7.45 9.18
CA ALA A 40 -3.92 -7.85 10.57
C ALA A 40 -2.52 -8.27 11.05
N THR A 41 -2.18 -8.01 12.30
CA THR A 41 -0.99 -8.58 12.95
C THR A 41 -1.20 -10.07 13.17
N THR A 42 -0.15 -10.89 13.00
CA THR A 42 -0.26 -12.35 13.22
C THR A 42 -0.07 -12.75 14.68
N ALA A 43 0.27 -11.79 15.53
CA ALA A 43 0.45 -11.95 16.98
C ALA A 43 0.00 -10.68 17.71
N ALA A 44 -0.23 -10.79 19.01
CA ALA A 44 -0.51 -9.64 19.87
C ALA A 44 0.71 -8.71 19.94
N LEU A 45 0.46 -7.40 20.00
CA LEU A 45 1.51 -6.42 20.29
C LEU A 45 1.92 -6.52 21.77
N THR A 46 3.18 -6.87 22.02
CA THR A 46 3.71 -7.03 23.39
C THR A 46 4.62 -5.90 23.83
N ALA A 47 5.05 -5.03 22.91
CA ALA A 47 5.95 -3.90 23.19
C ALA A 47 5.63 -2.69 22.30
N SER A 48 6.05 -1.51 22.76
CA SER A 48 6.01 -0.27 21.97
C SER A 48 6.96 -0.36 20.79
N ILE A 49 6.55 0.17 19.63
CA ILE A 49 7.45 0.37 18.49
C ILE A 49 8.37 1.57 18.76
N GLY A 50 9.59 1.52 18.22
CA GLY A 50 10.58 2.57 18.38
C GLY A 50 10.18 3.91 17.76
N PRO A 51 10.82 5.02 18.18
CA PRO A 51 10.65 6.32 17.53
C PRO A 51 11.09 6.22 16.06
N GLY A 52 10.37 6.90 15.16
CA GLY A 52 10.70 6.92 13.73
C GLY A 52 10.21 5.72 12.90
N ILE A 53 9.72 4.64 13.50
CA ILE A 53 9.14 3.50 12.78
C ILE A 53 7.76 3.87 12.21
N ASN A 54 7.67 4.21 10.94
CA ASN A 54 6.46 4.66 10.24
C ASN A 54 6.22 3.80 9.00
N PRO A 55 5.75 2.54 9.17
CA PRO A 55 5.36 1.71 8.04
C PRO A 55 4.29 2.42 7.19
N ASN A 56 4.25 2.08 5.92
CA ASN A 56 3.24 2.59 5.00
C ASN A 56 3.00 1.62 3.85
N PHE A 57 1.93 1.88 3.12
CA PHE A 57 1.72 1.34 1.79
C PHE A 57 1.96 2.45 0.78
N VAL A 58 2.50 2.09 -0.38
CA VAL A 58 2.82 3.07 -1.42
C VAL A 58 2.54 2.51 -2.80
N VAL A 59 1.94 3.34 -3.65
CA VAL A 59 1.95 3.12 -5.10
C VAL A 59 3.14 3.86 -5.67
N ARG A 60 4.03 3.14 -6.37
CA ARG A 60 5.34 3.63 -6.81
C ARG A 60 5.55 3.35 -8.28
N ARG A 61 6.16 4.33 -8.97
CA ARG A 61 6.83 4.11 -10.27
C ARG A 61 8.18 3.44 -10.01
N THR A 62 8.45 2.29 -10.61
CA THR A 62 9.64 1.47 -10.34
C THR A 62 10.74 1.59 -11.39
N ASN A 63 10.41 2.05 -12.59
CA ASN A 63 11.40 2.44 -13.60
C ASN A 63 11.89 3.87 -13.34
N SER A 64 13.07 4.21 -13.87
CA SER A 64 13.71 5.51 -13.61
C SER A 64 12.91 6.68 -14.20
N PRO A 65 12.68 7.78 -13.45
CA PRO A 65 13.02 7.95 -12.04
C PRO A 65 12.05 7.21 -11.12
N VAL A 66 12.58 6.45 -10.17
CA VAL A 66 11.78 5.81 -9.13
C VAL A 66 11.09 6.89 -8.30
N THR A 67 9.77 6.82 -8.13
CA THR A 67 9.00 7.87 -7.45
C THR A 67 7.79 7.29 -6.73
N ASP A 68 7.57 7.72 -5.50
CA ASP A 68 6.35 7.45 -4.74
C ASP A 68 5.23 8.36 -5.24
N LEU A 69 4.13 7.76 -5.69
CA LEU A 69 3.02 8.45 -6.35
C LEU A 69 1.89 8.76 -5.39
N VAL A 70 1.52 7.78 -4.56
CA VAL A 70 0.48 7.90 -3.52
C VAL A 70 0.91 7.04 -2.34
N THR A 71 0.83 7.59 -1.12
CA THR A 71 1.22 6.90 0.11
C THR A 71 0.06 6.84 1.09
N GLY A 72 -0.20 5.66 1.64
CA GLY A 72 -1.15 5.42 2.72
C GLY A 72 -0.41 5.08 4.00
N LEU A 73 -0.53 5.94 5.01
CA LEU A 73 0.14 5.71 6.29
C LEU A 73 -0.50 4.54 7.03
N PHE A 74 0.35 3.72 7.67
CA PHE A 74 -0.14 2.69 8.55
C PHE A 74 -0.69 3.35 9.84
N PRO A 75 -1.87 2.94 10.34
CA PRO A 75 -2.42 3.49 11.57
C PRO A 75 -1.53 3.21 12.77
N ILE A 76 -1.12 4.28 13.47
CA ILE A 76 -0.29 4.23 14.68
C ILE A 76 -0.98 5.01 15.79
N LEU A 77 -1.20 4.35 16.92
CA LEU A 77 -1.60 4.97 18.17
C LEU A 77 -0.36 5.48 18.91
N ASN A 78 -0.36 6.77 19.25
CA ASN A 78 0.65 7.39 20.09
C ASN A 78 -0.03 7.90 21.37
N VAL A 79 0.37 7.38 22.53
CA VAL A 79 -0.13 7.78 23.85
C VAL A 79 1.04 8.30 24.67
N ASN A 80 0.91 9.53 25.17
CA ASN A 80 1.77 10.05 26.21
C ASN A 80 1.08 9.85 27.56
N ILE A 81 1.78 9.24 28.50
CA ILE A 81 1.30 8.92 29.84
C ILE A 81 2.08 9.79 30.82
N LEU A 82 1.42 10.25 31.88
CA LEU A 82 2.05 11.08 32.90
C LEU A 82 3.33 10.43 33.44
N LEU A 83 4.28 11.26 33.88
CA LEU A 83 5.61 10.85 34.37
C LEU A 83 6.55 10.32 33.27
N GLY A 84 6.32 10.67 31.99
CA GLY A 84 7.30 10.44 30.91
C GLY A 84 7.24 9.05 30.27
N LEU A 85 6.18 8.29 30.52
CA LEU A 85 5.93 7.03 29.83
C LEU A 85 5.23 7.30 28.50
N SER A 86 5.62 6.58 27.45
CA SER A 86 4.97 6.68 26.15
C SER A 86 4.68 5.30 25.58
N LEU A 87 3.50 5.13 24.98
CA LEU A 87 3.15 3.96 24.19
C LEU A 87 3.00 4.39 22.74
N ARG A 88 3.72 3.71 21.84
CA ARG A 88 3.55 3.82 20.41
C ARG A 88 3.29 2.43 19.84
N ALA A 89 2.17 2.25 19.18
CA ALA A 89 1.73 0.94 18.72
C ALA A 89 1.04 1.07 17.36
N ILE A 90 1.25 0.12 16.46
CA ILE A 90 0.36 -0.05 15.30
C ILE A 90 -1.00 -0.58 15.78
N LEU A 91 -2.06 -0.34 15.02
CA LEU A 91 -3.31 -1.05 15.27
C LEU A 91 -3.18 -2.52 14.86
N GLY A 92 -3.83 -3.43 15.61
CA GLY A 92 -3.74 -4.87 15.36
C GLY A 92 -4.42 -5.32 14.06
N SER A 93 -5.35 -4.53 13.54
CA SER A 93 -5.94 -4.72 12.21
C SER A 93 -6.53 -3.40 11.72
N GLY A 94 -6.77 -3.32 10.42
CA GLY A 94 -7.43 -2.18 9.82
C GLY A 94 -7.41 -2.22 8.31
N THR A 95 -7.85 -1.10 7.73
CA THR A 95 -7.87 -0.87 6.30
C THR A 95 -7.10 0.41 6.00
N VAL A 96 -6.19 0.36 5.04
CA VAL A 96 -5.52 1.53 4.49
C VAL A 96 -6.06 1.78 3.08
N THR A 97 -6.48 3.01 2.82
CA THR A 97 -6.94 3.45 1.50
C THR A 97 -5.93 4.41 0.90
N LEU A 98 -5.58 4.21 -0.36
CA LEU A 98 -4.77 5.12 -1.17
C LEU A 98 -5.64 5.63 -2.31
N ALA A 99 -5.66 6.95 -2.49
CA ALA A 99 -6.35 7.58 -3.61
C ALA A 99 -5.56 8.81 -4.07
N GLY A 100 -5.37 8.96 -5.38
CA GLY A 100 -4.70 10.13 -5.94
C GLY A 100 -4.65 10.10 -7.46
N ASP A 101 -4.51 11.28 -8.06
CA ASP A 101 -4.41 11.45 -9.51
C ASP A 101 -3.00 11.93 -9.88
N VAL A 102 -2.35 11.22 -10.81
CA VAL A 102 -0.94 11.47 -11.18
C VAL A 102 -0.75 11.57 -12.68
N GLN A 103 0.27 12.32 -13.11
CA GLN A 103 0.72 12.35 -14.49
C GLN A 103 1.73 11.22 -14.71
N LEU A 104 1.47 10.35 -15.70
CA LEU A 104 2.35 9.25 -16.06
C LEU A 104 2.66 9.27 -17.55
N ASN A 105 3.82 8.72 -17.90
CA ASN A 105 4.26 8.57 -19.28
C ASN A 105 4.03 7.13 -19.77
N ALA A 106 3.81 6.96 -21.06
CA ALA A 106 3.78 5.64 -21.68
C ALA A 106 5.08 4.87 -21.36
N GLY A 107 4.95 3.62 -20.92
CA GLY A 107 6.06 2.76 -20.50
C GLY A 107 6.43 2.85 -19.02
N ASP A 108 5.85 3.76 -18.23
CA ASP A 108 6.03 3.76 -16.78
C ASP A 108 5.50 2.46 -16.16
N ILE A 109 6.24 1.90 -15.21
CA ILE A 109 5.91 0.65 -14.51
C ILE A 109 5.50 1.01 -13.08
N ILE A 110 4.27 0.68 -12.72
CA ILE A 110 3.63 1.06 -11.46
C ILE A 110 3.36 -0.20 -10.63
N GLY A 111 3.65 -0.16 -9.33
CA GLY A 111 3.33 -1.24 -8.41
C GLY A 111 2.85 -0.74 -7.05
N LEU A 112 2.20 -1.62 -6.30
CA LEU A 112 1.79 -1.41 -4.91
C LEU A 112 2.75 -2.13 -3.97
N PHE A 113 3.24 -1.41 -2.96
CA PHE A 113 4.28 -1.90 -2.04
C PHE A 113 3.86 -1.68 -0.59
N TYR A 114 4.37 -2.56 0.27
CA TYR A 114 4.39 -2.35 1.72
C TYR A 114 5.82 -2.01 2.11
N GLU A 115 5.98 -0.87 2.79
CA GLU A 115 7.25 -0.40 3.31
C GLU A 115 7.22 -0.58 4.83
N ALA A 116 7.97 -1.55 5.34
CA ALA A 116 7.97 -1.86 6.77
C ALA A 116 8.54 -0.73 7.62
N ASN A 117 9.47 0.06 7.07
CA ASN A 117 10.16 1.14 7.77
C ASN A 117 10.65 0.73 9.19
N GLY A 118 11.29 -0.43 9.28
CA GLY A 118 11.82 -0.98 10.53
C GLY A 118 10.80 -1.72 11.41
N LEU A 119 9.52 -1.83 11.01
CA LEU A 119 8.56 -2.67 11.71
C LEU A 119 8.96 -4.16 11.58
N THR A 120 9.17 -4.82 12.72
CA THR A 120 9.52 -6.25 12.79
C THR A 120 8.33 -7.15 13.12
N ILE A 121 7.22 -6.57 13.56
CA ILE A 121 5.98 -7.29 13.85
C ILE A 121 5.45 -7.88 12.55
N ALA A 122 5.24 -9.20 12.54
CA ALA A 122 4.69 -9.89 11.39
C ALA A 122 3.24 -9.46 11.13
N ILE A 123 2.97 -9.10 9.88
CA ILE A 123 1.66 -8.69 9.40
C ILE A 123 1.17 -9.61 8.29
N ASN A 124 -0.11 -9.93 8.34
CA ASN A 124 -0.84 -10.49 7.22
C ASN A 124 -1.44 -9.33 6.43
N ILE A 125 -0.90 -9.08 5.24
CA ILE A 125 -1.44 -8.12 4.27
C ILE A 125 -2.44 -8.86 3.39
N GLY A 126 -3.65 -8.36 3.34
CA GLY A 126 -4.79 -9.03 2.73
C GLY A 126 -5.76 -9.51 3.80
N GLY A 127 -5.32 -10.14 4.89
CA GLY A 127 -6.26 -10.61 5.92
C GLY A 127 -7.43 -11.41 5.31
N GLY A 128 -8.67 -10.99 5.60
CA GLY A 128 -9.92 -11.56 5.07
C GLY A 128 -10.34 -11.04 3.68
N SER A 129 -11.26 -11.74 3.01
CA SER A 129 -11.63 -11.49 1.61
C SER A 129 -12.66 -10.36 1.41
N PRO A 130 -12.49 -9.44 0.42
CA PRO A 130 -11.32 -9.26 -0.45
C PRO A 130 -10.20 -8.52 0.30
N GLY A 131 -8.98 -9.07 0.23
CA GLY A 131 -7.91 -8.61 1.11
C GLY A 131 -7.14 -7.37 0.65
N VAL A 132 -6.76 -7.35 -0.62
CA VAL A 132 -6.06 -6.21 -1.25
C VAL A 132 -6.69 -6.01 -2.62
N VAL A 133 -7.21 -4.81 -2.86
CA VAL A 133 -7.79 -4.43 -4.15
C VAL A 133 -7.20 -3.11 -4.56
N TRP A 134 -6.75 -2.99 -5.81
CA TRP A 134 -6.32 -1.72 -6.37
C TRP A 134 -6.59 -1.63 -7.86
N SER A 135 -6.66 -0.40 -8.36
CA SER A 135 -6.95 -0.11 -9.75
C SER A 135 -6.24 1.15 -10.23
N MET A 136 -6.06 1.18 -11.55
CA MET A 136 -5.50 2.29 -12.32
C MET A 136 -6.51 2.65 -13.39
N HIS A 137 -6.89 3.92 -13.50
CA HIS A 137 -7.81 4.39 -14.54
C HIS A 137 -7.30 5.67 -15.16
N ARG A 138 -7.16 5.71 -16.49
CA ARG A 138 -6.80 6.94 -17.19
C ARG A 138 -8.00 7.87 -17.24
N ILE A 139 -7.82 9.12 -16.83
CA ILE A 139 -8.86 10.16 -16.80
C ILE A 139 -8.62 11.30 -17.78
N LEU A 140 -7.38 11.47 -18.29
CA LEU A 140 -7.01 12.42 -19.35
C LEU A 140 -5.88 11.85 -20.22
#